data_AF-A0A7S0SA93-F1
#
_entry.id   AF-A0A7S0SA93-F1
#
_cell.length_a   1.000
_cell.length_b   1.000
_cell.length_c   1.000
_cell.angle_alpha   90.00
_cell.angle_beta   90.00
_cell.angle_gamma   90.00
#
_symmetry.space_group_name_H-M   'P 1'
#
loop_
_entity.id
_entity.type
_entity.pdbx_description
1 polymer ?
#
loop_
_entity_poly.entity_id
_entity_poly.type
_entity_poly.pdbx_seq_one_letter_code
_entity_poly.pdbx_strand_id
1 'polypeptide(L)'
;MALLQIAVLATGLVLAAAQECDVCHLHYYHKEVSSPEVFGVDVTQCREYQSEACCSPKTVKGIKVAGYLYGTGDGLSGSCPNRSDKCQAFYVEELCFYECDKNLGKYRKHEDCTNDKPGDNGWEIEAMPVKASYCNAWYDACK
;
A
#
# COMPACT_ATOMS: atom_id res chain seq x y z
N MET A 1 12.09 48.05 -47.29
CA MET A 1 12.52 47.57 -45.96
C MET A 1 11.45 46.63 -45.44
N ALA A 2 11.67 45.32 -45.58
CA ALA A 2 10.77 44.29 -45.03
C ALA A 2 11.42 43.73 -43.76
N LEU A 3 10.79 43.96 -42.61
CA LEU A 3 11.20 43.42 -41.32
C LEU A 3 10.67 41.99 -41.20
N LEU A 4 11.56 41.02 -41.28
CA LEU A 4 11.27 39.61 -41.05
C LEU A 4 11.19 39.37 -39.54
N GLN A 5 9.99 39.18 -38.99
CA GLN A 5 9.82 38.77 -37.59
C GLN A 5 10.05 37.26 -37.47
N ILE A 6 11.10 36.88 -36.75
CA ILE A 6 11.38 35.48 -36.39
C ILE A 6 10.53 35.16 -35.16
N ALA A 7 9.48 34.36 -35.33
CA ALA A 7 8.73 33.80 -34.22
C ALA A 7 9.52 32.62 -33.62
N VAL A 8 10.06 32.80 -32.42
CA VAL A 8 10.69 31.72 -31.64
C VAL A 8 9.59 30.93 -30.96
N LEU A 9 9.24 29.77 -31.51
CA LEU A 9 8.37 28.79 -30.87
C LEU A 9 9.16 28.09 -29.76
N ALA A 10 8.98 28.53 -28.51
CA ALA A 10 9.45 27.78 -27.35
C ALA A 10 8.58 26.54 -27.16
N THR A 11 9.01 25.40 -27.72
CA THR A 11 8.47 24.08 -27.36
C THR A 11 8.89 23.74 -25.94
N GLY A 12 8.01 23.99 -24.97
CA GLY A 12 8.18 23.46 -23.62
C GLY A 12 8.05 21.94 -23.67
N LEU A 13 9.14 21.22 -23.37
CA LEU A 13 9.05 19.80 -23.05
C LEU A 13 8.29 19.68 -21.72
N VAL A 14 7.03 19.26 -21.79
CA VAL A 14 6.34 18.69 -20.63
C VAL A 14 6.92 17.29 -20.47
N LEU A 15 7.84 17.10 -19.53
CA LEU A 15 8.14 15.74 -19.04
C LEU A 15 6.88 15.28 -18.31
N ALA A 16 6.11 14.40 -18.95
CA ALA A 16 5.19 13.55 -18.19
C ALA A 16 6.07 12.75 -17.22
N ALA A 17 5.88 12.93 -15.91
CA ALA A 17 6.47 12.02 -14.94
C ALA A 17 6.02 10.61 -15.33
N ALA A 18 6.96 9.71 -15.58
CA ALA A 18 6.63 8.30 -15.75
C ALA A 18 5.96 7.88 -14.44
N GLN A 19 4.72 7.41 -14.53
CA GLN A 19 3.97 6.91 -13.38
C GLN A 19 4.70 5.66 -12.84
N GLU A 20 5.26 5.74 -11.64
CA GLU A 20 5.90 4.59 -10.95
C GLU A 20 4.82 3.71 -10.31
N CYS A 21 4.06 2.98 -11.13
CA CYS A 21 3.03 2.04 -10.66
C CYS A 21 3.58 0.92 -9.74
N ASP A 22 4.90 0.79 -9.64
CA ASP A 22 5.59 -0.19 -8.81
C ASP A 22 5.76 0.25 -7.34
N VAL A 23 5.33 1.47 -6.99
CA VAL A 23 5.38 2.01 -5.63
C VAL A 23 3.99 2.37 -5.12
N CYS A 24 3.59 1.85 -3.96
CA CYS A 24 2.38 2.19 -3.18
C CYS A 24 1.00 2.05 -3.81
N HIS A 25 0.80 2.24 -5.11
CA HIS A 25 -0.48 2.49 -5.79
C HIS A 25 -1.53 1.37 -5.71
N LEU A 26 -1.73 0.70 -4.58
CA LEU A 26 -2.88 -0.13 -4.29
C LEU A 26 -3.98 0.79 -3.74
N HIS A 27 -5.22 0.69 -4.23
CA HIS A 27 -6.28 1.65 -3.86
C HIS A 27 -6.68 1.55 -2.37
N TYR A 28 -7.60 2.45 -1.95
CA TYR A 28 -8.12 2.65 -0.59
C TYR A 28 -7.21 3.42 0.36
N TYR A 29 -6.22 2.78 0.97
CA TYR A 29 -5.51 3.32 2.14
C TYR A 29 -4.04 3.63 1.93
N HIS A 30 -3.55 3.40 0.72
CA HIS A 30 -2.21 3.78 0.28
C HIS A 30 -2.18 5.23 -0.19
N LYS A 31 -1.03 5.85 0.01
CA LYS A 31 -0.62 7.09 -0.66
C LYS A 31 -0.19 6.75 -2.09
N GLU A 32 -0.11 7.78 -2.93
CA GLU A 32 0.41 7.63 -4.29
C GLU A 32 1.90 7.28 -4.32
N VAL A 33 2.70 7.82 -3.38
CA VAL A 33 4.15 7.61 -3.34
C VAL A 33 4.63 7.33 -1.92
N SER A 34 5.71 6.56 -1.80
CA SER A 34 6.29 6.27 -0.50
C SER A 34 6.99 7.50 0.06
N SER A 35 6.83 7.75 1.35
CA SER A 35 7.54 8.83 2.03
C SER A 35 7.78 8.48 3.50
N PRO A 36 8.74 9.13 4.17
CA PRO A 36 8.86 9.03 5.61
C PRO A 36 7.56 9.44 6.31
N GLU A 37 7.22 8.74 7.39
CA GLU A 37 6.00 8.96 8.17
C GLU A 37 6.25 8.93 9.67
N VAL A 38 5.63 9.87 10.38
CA VAL A 38 5.66 9.93 11.84
C VAL A 38 4.33 9.37 12.36
N PHE A 39 4.30 8.07 12.68
CA PHE A 39 3.06 7.43 13.15
C PHE A 39 2.60 7.86 14.56
N GLY A 40 3.44 8.58 15.31
CA GLY A 40 3.17 8.99 16.70
C GLY A 40 3.67 7.96 17.71
N VAL A 41 3.96 8.37 18.94
CA VAL A 41 4.59 7.52 19.98
C VAL A 41 3.71 6.38 20.49
N ASP A 42 2.39 6.51 20.31
CA ASP A 42 1.34 5.57 20.72
C ASP A 42 1.22 4.35 19.79
N VAL A 43 1.81 4.42 18.60
CA VAL A 43 1.78 3.32 17.62
C VAL A 43 2.89 2.30 17.93
N THR A 44 2.59 1.01 17.87
CA THR A 44 3.63 -0.03 18.08
C THR A 44 3.82 -0.91 16.86
N GLN A 45 2.84 -0.96 15.98
CA GLN A 45 2.82 -1.73 14.74
C GLN A 45 3.40 -0.95 13.56
N CYS A 46 3.84 -1.69 12.54
CA CYS A 46 4.29 -1.20 11.23
C CYS A 46 5.50 -0.26 11.25
N ARG A 47 6.19 -0.15 12.39
CA ARG A 47 7.31 0.80 12.60
C ARG A 47 8.45 0.60 11.61
N GLU A 48 8.64 -0.64 11.17
CA GLU A 48 9.59 -1.04 10.15
C GLU A 48 9.43 -0.29 8.81
N TYR A 49 8.24 0.24 8.52
CA TYR A 49 7.96 0.97 7.28
C TYR A 49 8.16 2.48 7.38
N GLN A 50 8.38 3.04 8.58
CA GLN A 50 8.30 4.49 8.82
C GLN A 50 9.23 5.37 7.97
N SER A 51 10.37 4.85 7.52
CA SER A 51 11.29 5.63 6.71
C SER A 51 10.78 5.86 5.29
N GLU A 52 9.95 4.97 4.74
CA GLU A 52 9.45 5.00 3.36
C GLU A 52 8.11 4.27 3.25
N ALA A 53 7.08 4.76 3.95
CA ALA A 53 5.78 4.10 4.03
C ALA A 53 4.85 4.53 2.89
N CYS A 54 4.02 3.60 2.43
CA CYS A 54 2.84 3.85 1.61
C CYS A 54 1.59 4.17 2.42
N CYS A 55 1.54 3.76 3.68
CA CYS A 55 0.41 4.02 4.56
C CYS A 55 0.53 5.40 5.22
N SER A 56 -0.59 5.93 5.67
CA SER A 56 -0.64 7.14 6.50
C SER A 56 -0.63 6.79 8.01
N PRO A 57 -0.32 7.75 8.91
CA PRO A 57 -0.49 7.56 10.36
C PRO A 57 -1.92 7.16 10.74
N LYS A 58 -2.92 7.66 10.00
CA LYS A 58 -4.33 7.28 10.18
C LYS A 58 -4.57 5.81 9.83
N THR A 59 -4.02 5.34 8.71
CA THR A 59 -4.09 3.93 8.28
C THR A 59 -3.49 3.02 9.34
N VAL A 60 -2.28 3.34 9.83
CA VAL A 60 -1.59 2.51 10.84
C VAL A 60 -2.34 2.45 12.16
N LYS A 61 -2.94 3.57 12.62
CA LYS A 61 -3.80 3.57 13.81
C LYS A 61 -5.04 2.69 13.62
N GLY A 62 -5.52 2.57 12.39
CA GLY A 62 -6.64 1.71 12.01
C GLY A 62 -6.37 0.21 12.07
N ILE A 63 -5.11 -0.23 11.85
CA ILE A 63 -4.78 -1.66 11.71
C ILE A 63 -5.19 -2.50 12.93
N LYS A 64 -5.01 -2.00 14.15
CA LYS A 64 -5.40 -2.74 15.37
C LYS A 64 -6.85 -2.51 15.80
N VAL A 65 -7.60 -1.67 15.08
CA VAL A 65 -8.99 -1.35 15.38
C VAL A 65 -9.87 -2.22 14.50
N ALA A 66 -10.47 -3.25 15.11
CA ALA A 66 -11.38 -4.16 14.41
C ALA A 66 -12.47 -3.38 13.67
N GLY A 67 -12.58 -3.61 12.36
CA GLY A 67 -13.58 -3.06 11.47
C GLY A 67 -13.22 -1.71 10.86
N TYR A 68 -12.07 -1.14 11.23
CA TYR A 68 -11.74 0.23 10.82
C TYR A 68 -11.39 0.35 9.34
N LEU A 69 -10.52 -0.54 8.83
CA LEU A 69 -10.08 -0.47 7.43
C LEU A 69 -11.07 -1.17 6.50
N TYR A 70 -11.48 -2.40 6.83
CA TYR A 70 -12.22 -3.25 5.90
C TYR A 70 -13.55 -3.77 6.47
N GLY A 71 -14.07 -3.15 7.53
CA GLY A 71 -15.27 -3.63 8.21
C GLY A 71 -15.08 -5.05 8.77
N THR A 72 -16.16 -5.83 8.84
CA THR A 72 -16.11 -7.21 9.36
C THR A 72 -15.51 -8.22 8.37
N GLY A 73 -15.06 -7.77 7.20
CA GLY A 73 -14.55 -8.65 6.15
C GLY A 73 -13.09 -9.07 6.33
N ASP A 74 -12.30 -8.31 7.10
CA ASP A 74 -10.90 -8.67 7.33
C ASP A 74 -10.73 -9.79 8.38
N GLY A 75 -9.57 -10.44 8.32
CA GLY A 75 -9.19 -11.48 9.26
C GLY A 75 -9.06 -10.99 10.71
N LEU A 76 -8.93 -9.68 10.93
CA LEU A 76 -8.85 -9.10 12.27
C LEU A 76 -10.21 -8.93 12.95
N SER A 77 -11.29 -8.70 12.19
CA SER A 77 -12.52 -8.12 12.71
C SER A 77 -13.72 -9.05 12.69
N GLY A 78 -13.76 -10.03 11.78
CA GLY A 78 -14.98 -10.83 11.62
C GLY A 78 -14.80 -12.30 11.27
N SER A 79 -13.86 -12.65 10.39
CA SER A 79 -13.82 -14.01 9.84
C SER A 79 -13.25 -15.06 10.81
N CYS A 80 -12.51 -14.65 11.84
CA CYS A 80 -11.86 -15.54 12.82
C CYS A 80 -11.89 -14.94 14.24
N PRO A 81 -13.04 -14.94 14.93
CA PRO A 81 -13.12 -14.53 16.33
C PRO A 81 -12.40 -15.54 17.24
N ASN A 82 -11.66 -15.06 18.25
CA ASN A 82 -10.94 -15.86 19.27
C ASN A 82 -9.60 -16.52 18.86
N ARG A 83 -8.76 -15.81 18.11
CA ARG A 83 -7.39 -16.23 17.81
C ARG A 83 -6.41 -15.94 18.96
N SER A 84 -5.33 -16.70 19.05
CA SER A 84 -4.22 -16.42 19.99
C SER A 84 -3.54 -15.10 19.65
N ASP A 85 -2.89 -14.46 20.63
CA ASP A 85 -2.08 -13.25 20.41
C ASP A 85 -1.01 -13.46 19.34
N LYS A 86 -0.44 -14.68 19.28
CA LYS A 86 0.56 -15.06 18.27
C LYS A 86 -0.05 -15.09 16.86
N CYS A 87 -1.24 -15.66 16.69
CA CYS A 87 -1.95 -15.63 15.41
C CYS A 87 -2.34 -14.19 15.03
N GLN A 88 -2.81 -13.40 15.99
CA GLN A 88 -3.18 -12.00 15.75
C GLN A 88 -2.01 -11.13 15.30
N ALA A 89 -0.79 -11.39 15.80
CA ALA A 89 0.40 -10.68 15.36
C ALA A 89 0.62 -10.82 13.84
N PHE A 90 0.44 -12.01 13.26
CA PHE A 90 0.59 -12.21 11.82
C PHE A 90 -0.43 -11.46 10.97
N TYR A 91 -1.68 -11.35 11.42
CA TYR A 91 -2.68 -10.52 10.72
C TYR A 91 -2.34 -9.02 10.81
N VAL A 92 -1.78 -8.57 11.93
CA VAL A 92 -1.29 -7.19 12.05
C VAL A 92 -0.09 -6.97 11.13
N GLU A 93 0.85 -7.91 11.08
CA GLU A 93 2.01 -7.86 10.18
C GLU A 93 1.59 -7.88 8.70
N GLU A 94 0.64 -8.73 8.31
CA GLU A 94 0.08 -8.75 6.95
C GLU A 94 -0.53 -7.40 6.59
N LEU A 95 -1.36 -6.80 7.45
CA LEU A 95 -1.92 -5.48 7.16
C LEU A 95 -0.86 -4.39 7.14
N CYS A 96 0.13 -4.41 8.04
CA CYS A 96 1.26 -3.48 7.98
C CYS A 96 2.00 -3.62 6.65
N PHE A 97 2.31 -4.85 6.25
CA PHE A 97 2.95 -5.14 4.98
C PHE A 97 2.11 -4.63 3.81
N TYR A 98 0.85 -5.06 3.73
CA TYR A 98 -0.09 -4.69 2.67
C TYR A 98 -0.22 -3.18 2.52
N GLU A 99 -0.45 -2.46 3.61
CA GLU A 99 -0.73 -1.02 3.57
C GLU A 99 0.52 -0.15 3.42
N CYS A 100 1.68 -0.60 3.94
CA CYS A 100 2.82 0.27 4.14
C CYS A 100 4.03 -0.03 3.26
N ASP A 101 4.22 -1.26 2.77
CA ASP A 101 5.44 -1.62 2.05
C ASP A 101 5.48 -0.97 0.65
N LYS A 102 6.53 -0.17 0.40
CA LYS A 102 6.74 0.49 -0.90
C LYS A 102 6.87 -0.45 -2.07
N ASN A 103 7.27 -1.70 -1.85
CA ASN A 103 7.51 -2.66 -2.91
C ASN A 103 6.24 -3.37 -3.38
N LEU A 104 5.10 -3.17 -2.72
CA LEU A 104 3.89 -3.91 -3.07
C LEU A 104 3.30 -3.55 -4.42
N GLY A 105 3.56 -2.35 -4.92
CA GLY A 105 3.17 -1.95 -6.28
C GLY A 105 3.74 -2.89 -7.35
N LYS A 106 4.90 -3.53 -7.11
CA LYS A 106 5.52 -4.51 -8.03
C LYS A 106 4.70 -5.77 -8.26
N TYR A 107 3.77 -6.05 -7.35
CA TYR A 107 2.94 -7.26 -7.37
C TYR A 107 1.48 -6.94 -7.69
N ARG A 108 1.17 -5.73 -8.17
CA ARG A 108 -0.16 -5.41 -8.67
C ARG A 108 -0.58 -6.42 -9.72
N LYS A 109 -1.82 -6.90 -9.62
CA LYS A 109 -2.43 -7.70 -10.68
C LYS A 109 -2.73 -6.86 -11.93
N HIS A 110 -3.00 -5.57 -11.74
CA HIS A 110 -3.39 -4.64 -12.81
C HIS A 110 -2.26 -3.65 -13.11
N GLU A 111 -1.76 -3.69 -14.35
CA GLU A 111 -0.64 -2.84 -14.81
C GLU A 111 -0.97 -1.34 -14.75
N ASP A 112 -2.23 -0.98 -15.01
CA ASP A 112 -2.70 0.39 -14.93
C ASP A 112 -3.02 0.74 -13.47
N CYS A 113 -2.21 1.60 -12.87
CA CYS A 113 -2.43 2.11 -11.52
C CYS A 113 -3.28 3.38 -11.45
N THR A 114 -3.78 3.87 -12.58
CA THR A 114 -4.63 5.06 -12.71
C THR A 114 -6.11 4.72 -12.98
N ASN A 115 -6.39 3.52 -13.49
CA ASN A 115 -7.75 3.03 -13.69
C ASN A 115 -8.32 2.43 -12.41
N ASP A 116 -8.84 3.28 -11.53
CA ASP A 116 -9.74 2.87 -10.44
C ASP A 116 -11.18 2.78 -10.95
N LYS A 117 -11.43 1.96 -11.98
CA LYS A 117 -12.81 1.76 -12.44
C LYS A 117 -13.56 0.97 -11.37
N PRO A 118 -14.84 1.29 -11.11
CA PRO A 118 -15.65 0.50 -10.23
C PRO A 118 -15.64 -0.98 -10.64
N GLY A 119 -15.08 -1.84 -9.78
CA GLY A 119 -14.98 -3.29 -10.01
C GLY A 119 -13.67 -3.81 -10.59
N ASP A 120 -12.69 -2.95 -10.91
CA ASP A 120 -11.39 -3.37 -11.48
C ASP A 120 -10.41 -3.92 -10.42
N ASN A 121 -10.80 -4.04 -9.15
CA ASN A 121 -9.98 -4.55 -8.05
C ASN A 121 -8.53 -4.01 -8.03
N GLY A 122 -8.31 -2.71 -8.28
CA GLY A 122 -6.95 -2.16 -8.33
C GLY A 122 -6.22 -2.13 -6.97
N TRP A 123 -6.80 -2.72 -5.93
CA TRP A 123 -6.19 -3.09 -4.65
C TRP A 123 -5.52 -4.48 -4.69
N GLU A 124 -5.78 -5.30 -5.71
CA GLU A 124 -5.37 -6.70 -5.76
C GLU A 124 -3.88 -6.85 -6.12
N ILE A 125 -3.19 -7.68 -5.34
CA ILE A 125 -1.83 -8.15 -5.64
C ILE A 125 -1.87 -9.62 -6.03
N GLU A 126 -0.96 -10.04 -6.90
CA GLU A 126 -0.86 -11.41 -7.39
C GLU A 126 0.60 -11.89 -7.39
N ALA A 127 0.77 -13.19 -7.12
CA ALA A 127 2.05 -13.90 -7.23
C ALA A 127 3.23 -13.30 -6.42
N MET A 128 2.97 -12.56 -5.35
CA MET A 128 4.01 -12.10 -4.42
C MET A 128 4.72 -13.31 -3.78
N PRO A 129 6.05 -13.43 -3.90
CA PRO A 129 6.79 -14.57 -3.36
C PRO A 129 6.98 -14.47 -1.85
N VAL A 130 6.01 -14.95 -1.08
CA VAL A 130 6.11 -15.04 0.38
C VAL A 130 7.12 -16.13 0.76
N LYS A 131 8.04 -15.82 1.67
CA LYS A 131 8.99 -16.82 2.19
C LYS A 131 8.23 -17.99 2.81
N ALA A 132 8.58 -19.22 2.42
CA ALA A 132 7.95 -20.43 2.94
C ALA A 132 8.00 -20.50 4.48
N SER A 133 9.10 -20.08 5.10
CA SER A 133 9.23 -20.03 6.56
C SER A 133 8.24 -19.08 7.24
N TYR A 134 7.89 -17.95 6.59
CA TYR A 134 6.91 -17.02 7.11
C TYR A 134 5.50 -17.61 7.03
N CYS A 135 5.15 -18.17 5.87
CA CYS A 135 3.85 -18.84 5.66
C CYS A 135 3.65 -19.99 6.66
N ASN A 136 4.67 -20.84 6.85
CA ASN A 136 4.61 -21.93 7.84
C ASN A 136 4.44 -21.42 9.27
N ALA A 137 5.18 -20.37 9.65
CA ALA A 137 5.09 -19.80 11.00
C ALA A 137 3.72 -19.18 11.28
N TRP A 138 3.10 -18.55 10.28
CA TRP A 138 1.75 -18.04 10.38
C TRP A 138 0.74 -19.19 10.54
N TYR A 139 0.78 -20.18 9.66
CA TYR A 139 -0.06 -21.37 9.78
C TYR A 139 0.05 -22.02 11.17
N ASP A 140 1.27 -22.23 11.65
CA ASP A 140 1.51 -22.84 12.97
C ASP A 140 1.01 -21.98 14.14
N ALA A 141 0.94 -20.67 13.98
CA ALA A 141 0.40 -19.78 15.01
C ALA A 141 -1.12 -19.81 15.10
N CYS A 142 -1.80 -20.18 14.00
CA CYS A 142 -3.25 -20.09 13.83
C CYS A 142 -3.98 -21.44 13.74
N LYS A 143 -3.27 -22.57 13.82
CA LYS A 143 -3.86 -23.92 13.80
C LYS A 143 -4.57 -24.33 15.08
#